data_AF-A0A838UIZ2-F1
#
_entry.id   AF-A0A838UIZ2-F1
#
_cell.length_a   1.000
_cell.length_b   1.000
_cell.length_c   1.000
_cell.angle_alpha   90.00
_cell.angle_beta   90.00
_cell.angle_gamma   90.00
#
_symmetry.space_group_name_H-M   'P 1'
#
loop_
_entity.id
_entity.type
_entity.pdbx_description
1 polymer ?
#
loop_
_entity_poly.entity_id
_entity_poly.type
_entity_poly.pdbx_seq_one_letter_code
_entity_poly.pdbx_strand_id
1 'polypeptide(L)' 'FEEMLERRNHAGLLSEDVSLTDGALWGNYPQTYSLVGLINCAVLLSRSWSSVR' A
#
# COMPACT_ATOMS: atom_id res chain seq x y z
N PHE A 1 3.31 7.54 -2.56
CA PHE A 1 3.41 6.14 -2.10
C PHE A 1 3.36 6.10 -0.58
N GLU A 2 4.15 6.96 0.05
CA GLU A 2 4.23 7.38 1.44
C GLU A 2 2.85 7.62 2.06
N GLU A 3 1.98 8.41 1.42
CA GLU A 3 0.61 8.61 1.92
C GLU A 3 -0.16 7.29 2.04
N MET A 4 -0.01 6.37 1.08
CA MET A 4 -0.64 5.04 1.16
C MET A 4 0.01 4.17 2.23
N LEU A 5 1.30 4.35 2.50
CA LEU A 5 1.97 3.65 3.60
C LEU A 5 1.46 4.12 4.97
N GLU A 6 1.09 5.39 5.10
CA GLU A 6 0.53 5.99 6.32
C GLU A 6 -0.90 5.53 6.60
N ARG A 7 -1.68 5.16 5.57
CA ARG A 7 -3.04 4.62 5.75
C ARG A 7 -3.09 3.19 6.27
N ARG A 8 -1.97 2.48 6.36
CA ARG A 8 -1.92 1.11 6.88
C ARG A 8 -2.23 1.10 8.37
N ASN A 9 -2.85 0.02 8.82
CA ASN A 9 -3.01 -0.18 10.25
C ASN A 9 -1.68 -0.58 10.93
N HIS A 10 -1.75 -0.80 12.25
CA HIS A 10 -0.58 -1.19 13.05
C HIS A 10 0.09 -2.50 12.60
N ALA A 11 -0.62 -3.37 11.88
CA ALA A 11 -0.09 -4.62 11.34
C ALA A 11 0.56 -4.41 9.95
N GLY A 12 0.52 -3.19 9.40
CA GLY A 12 1.04 -2.87 8.08
C GLY A 12 0.13 -3.32 6.93
N LEU A 13 -1.17 -3.51 7.17
CA LEU A 13 -2.12 -3.99 6.17
C LEU A 13 -3.15 -2.91 5.79
N LEU A 14 -3.68 -3.00 4.57
CA LEU A 14 -4.72 -2.13 4.02
C LEU A 14 -6.05 -2.87 3.90
N SER A 15 -7.14 -2.10 3.99
CA SER A 15 -8.46 -2.53 3.55
C SER A 15 -8.72 -2.13 2.10
N GLU A 16 -9.91 -2.46 1.61
CA GLU A 16 -10.41 -2.07 0.29
C GLU A 16 -10.49 -0.55 0.14
N ASP A 17 -11.12 0.09 1.12
CA ASP A 17 -11.38 1.52 1.10
C ASP A 17 -10.74 2.21 2.31
N VAL A 18 -10.45 3.49 2.13
CA VAL A 18 -9.98 4.39 3.18
C VAL A 18 -10.87 5.61 3.20
N SER A 19 -11.42 5.92 4.37
CA SER A 19 -12.21 7.12 4.56
C SER A 19 -11.34 8.37 4.41
N LEU A 20 -11.83 9.33 3.62
CA LEU A 20 -11.10 10.58 3.33
C LEU A 20 -11.11 11.55 4.51
N THR A 21 -12.06 11.43 5.43
CA THR A 21 -12.26 12.38 6.54
C THR A 21 -11.39 12.03 7.75
N ASP A 22 -11.35 10.77 8.13
CA ASP A 22 -10.69 10.28 9.36
C ASP A 22 -9.60 9.24 9.10
N GLY A 23 -9.44 8.78 7.85
CA GLY A 23 -8.47 7.75 7.50
C GLY A 23 -8.81 6.35 7.99
N ALA A 24 -10.05 6.13 8.47
CA ALA A 24 -10.49 4.81 8.87
C ALA A 24 -10.47 3.84 7.68
N LEU A 25 -10.10 2.59 7.94
CA LEU A 25 -10.08 1.53 6.97
C LEU A 25 -11.46 0.87 6.89
N TRP A 26 -12.03 0.76 5.69
CA TRP A 26 -13.38 0.24 5.46
C TRP A 26 -13.40 -0.92 4.46
N GLY A 27 -14.46 -1.73 4.54
CA GLY A 27 -14.67 -2.85 3.63
C GLY A 27 -13.81 -4.07 3.97
N ASN A 28 -13.43 -4.81 2.93
CA ASN A 28 -12.69 -6.06 3.07
C ASN A 28 -11.32 -5.83 3.71
N TYR A 29 -10.98 -6.62 4.73
CA TYR A 29 -9.70 -6.54 5.43
C TYR A 29 -9.18 -7.95 5.83
N PRO A 30 -7.91 -8.28 5.54
CA PRO A 30 -6.97 -7.54 4.70
C PRO A 30 -7.33 -7.67 3.22
N GLN A 31 -7.08 -6.61 2.44
CA GLN A 31 -7.43 -6.59 1.02
C GLN A 31 -6.22 -6.94 0.14
N THR A 32 -6.31 -8.05 -0.58
CA THR A 32 -5.21 -8.61 -1.37
C THR A 32 -4.74 -7.71 -2.51
N TYR A 33 -5.66 -7.15 -3.30
CA TYR A 33 -5.33 -6.28 -4.43
C TYR A 33 -4.67 -4.96 -4.02
N SER A 34 -5.09 -4.34 -2.91
CA SER A 34 -4.49 -3.13 -2.33
C SER A 34 -3.03 -3.39 -1.96
N LEU A 35 -2.76 -4.56 -1.35
CA LEU A 35 -1.40 -4.97 -1.00
C LEU A 35 -0.55 -5.32 -2.24
N VAL A 36 -1.11 -6.04 -3.21
CA VAL A 36 -0.43 -6.33 -4.49
C VAL A 36 -0.12 -5.04 -5.25
N GLY A 37 -1.06 -4.10 -5.28
CA GLY A 37 -0.87 -2.78 -5.88
C GLY A 37 0.28 -2.01 -5.20
N LEU A 38 0.33 -2.01 -3.87
CA LEU A 38 1.41 -1.39 -3.10
C LEU A 38 2.78 -2.01 -3.43
N ILE A 39 2.88 -3.34 -3.49
CA ILE A 39 4.11 -4.04 -3.89
C ILE A 39 4.52 -3.66 -5.32
N ASN A 40 3.57 -3.64 -6.25
CA ASN A 40 3.86 -3.31 -7.64
C ASN A 40 4.36 -1.86 -7.78
N CYS A 41 3.72 -0.91 -7.10
CA CYS A 41 4.20 0.47 -7.04
C CYS A 41 5.62 0.56 -6.44
N ALA A 42 5.91 -0.20 -5.38
CA ALA A 42 7.25 -0.23 -4.79
C ALA A 42 8.31 -0.75 -5.78
N VAL A 43 7.98 -1.78 -6.56
CA VAL A 43 8.87 -2.31 -7.62
C VAL A 43 9.12 -1.26 -8.69
N LEU A 44 8.07 -0.56 -9.17
CA LEU A 44 8.20 0.48 -10.19
C LEU A 44 9.03 1.69 -9.72
N LEU A 45 8.93 2.04 -8.44
CA LEU A 45 9.70 3.13 -7.84
C LEU A 45 11.12 2.71 -7.45
N SER A 46 11.39 1.41 -7.37
CA SER A 46 12.71 0.89 -7.01
C SER A 46 13.72 1.11 -8.13
N ARG A 47 15.00 1.25 -7.76
CA ARG A 47 16.09 1.25 -8.74
C ARG A 47 16.07 -0.05 -9.53
N SER A 48 16.27 0.05 -10.85
CA SER A 48 16.43 -1.14 -11.69
C SER A 48 17.53 -2.03 -11.13
N TRP A 49 17.26 -3.33 -11.09
CA TRP A 49 18.25 -4.35 -10.72
C TRP A 49 19.51 -4.30 -11.60
N SER A 50 19.37 -3.86 -12.86
CA SER A 50 20.53 -3.65 -13.74
C SER A 50 21.45 -2.51 -13.31
N SER A 51 21.00 -1.59 -12.45
CA SER A 51 21.81 -0.46 -11.96
C SER A 51 22.75 -0.81 -10.80
N VAL A 52 22.67 -2.04 -10.28
CA VAL A 52 23.52 -2.57 -9.19
C VAL A 52 24.57 -3.55 -9.74
N ARG A 53 24.52 -3.85 -11.05
CA ARG A 53 25.51 -4.67 -11.77
C ARG A 53 26.58 -3.77 -12.38
#